data_AF-A0A919SHN8-F1
#
_entry.id   AF-A0A919SHN8-F1
#
_cell.length_a   1.000
_cell.length_b   1.000
_cell.length_c   1.000
_cell.angle_alpha   90.00
_cell.angle_beta   90.00
_cell.angle_gamma   90.00
#
_symmetry.space_group_name_H-M   'P 1'
#
loop_
_entity.id
_entity.type
_entity.pdbx_description
1 polymer ?
#
loop_
_entity_poly.entity_id
_entity_poly.type
_entity_poly.pdbx_seq_one_letter_code
_entity_poly.pdbx_strand_id
1 'polypeptide(L)'
;MTSAASFSREFVLSLAIATRVTSLLAIFLGRLDDPFASDTFDPKQGVESGWRELAGMGRSDELDSLLKDRLPVVKERIRASGRPGSAAAAAAIDVITALMTNVHDDAERCSSVAGLALRVAIEMDRAAADLPAEGLSWVAFELRGQAALFDLVTGAAGDFSDEFIDEVRTEAGVGSMAYRNAMRRLPVQ
;
A
#
# COMPACT_ATOMS: atom_id res chain seq x y z
N MET A 1 -23.88 -4.75 -22.55
CA MET A 1 -22.47 -4.32 -22.52
C MET A 1 -22.41 -3.09 -21.64
N THR A 2 -22.19 -3.29 -20.35
CA THR A 2 -21.93 -2.21 -19.40
C THR A 2 -20.58 -1.60 -19.78
N SER A 3 -20.55 -0.27 -19.97
CA SER A 3 -19.31 0.49 -20.15
C SER A 3 -18.34 0.09 -19.05
N ALA A 4 -17.15 -0.41 -19.39
CA ALA A 4 -16.07 -0.46 -18.42
C ALA A 4 -15.88 0.97 -17.90
N ALA A 5 -15.86 1.15 -16.58
CA ALA A 5 -15.48 2.44 -16.03
C ALA A 5 -14.05 2.71 -16.51
N SER A 6 -13.83 3.81 -17.22
CA SER A 6 -12.47 4.23 -17.58
C SER A 6 -11.82 4.75 -16.31
N PHE A 7 -10.88 3.99 -15.76
CA PHE A 7 -10.12 4.39 -14.59
C PHE A 7 -8.97 5.31 -15.01
N SER A 8 -8.69 6.32 -14.19
CA SER A 8 -7.56 7.22 -14.43
C SER A 8 -6.22 6.48 -14.24
N ARG A 9 -5.17 6.99 -14.89
CA ARG A 9 -3.80 6.47 -14.72
C ARG A 9 -3.33 6.67 -13.27
N GLU A 10 -3.71 7.79 -12.70
CA GLU A 10 -3.41 8.23 -11.36
C GLU A 10 -4.02 7.29 -10.30
N PHE A 11 -5.23 6.76 -10.54
CA PHE A 11 -5.83 5.77 -9.66
C PHE A 11 -5.09 4.43 -9.71
N VAL A 12 -4.75 3.94 -10.91
CA VAL A 12 -3.95 2.71 -11.07
C VAL A 12 -2.58 2.84 -10.41
N LEU A 13 -1.91 3.98 -10.59
CA LEU A 13 -0.64 4.30 -9.92
C LEU A 13 -0.79 4.33 -8.40
N SER A 14 -1.84 4.96 -7.88
CA SER A 14 -2.12 4.98 -6.44
C SER A 14 -2.23 3.57 -5.87
N LEU A 15 -2.96 2.68 -6.55
CA LEU A 15 -3.12 1.29 -6.12
C LEU A 15 -1.80 0.50 -6.17
N ALA A 16 -1.03 0.65 -7.25
CA ALA A 16 0.26 0.00 -7.40
C ALA A 16 1.26 0.44 -6.31
N ILE A 17 1.37 1.74 -6.05
CA ILE A 17 2.23 2.31 -5.01
C ILE A 17 1.78 1.83 -3.62
N ALA A 18 0.48 1.89 -3.33
CA ALA A 18 -0.04 1.41 -2.05
C ALA A 18 0.23 -0.10 -1.84
N THR A 19 0.08 -0.91 -2.88
CA THR A 19 0.35 -2.35 -2.85
C THR A 19 1.78 -2.66 -2.42
N ARG A 20 2.76 -1.91 -2.94
CA ARG A 20 4.18 -2.08 -2.59
C ARG A 20 4.40 -1.93 -1.09
N VAL A 21 4.08 -0.75 -0.55
CA VAL A 21 4.50 -0.36 0.81
C VAL A 21 3.62 -0.94 1.91
N THR A 22 2.32 -1.17 1.66
CA THR A 22 1.39 -1.67 2.68
C THR A 22 1.55 -3.16 2.97
N SER A 23 2.30 -3.87 2.12
CA SER A 23 2.54 -5.29 2.21
C SER A 23 3.20 -5.73 3.54
N LEU A 24 4.00 -4.84 4.16
CA LEU A 24 4.66 -5.03 5.46
C LEU A 24 3.66 -5.19 6.62
N LEU A 25 2.44 -4.65 6.51
CA LEU A 25 1.46 -4.65 7.59
C LEU A 25 1.13 -6.05 8.08
N ALA A 26 0.97 -7.02 7.17
CA ALA A 26 0.69 -8.40 7.56
C ALA A 26 1.81 -9.02 8.41
N ILE A 27 3.06 -8.62 8.17
CA ILE A 27 4.21 -9.09 8.96
C ILE A 27 4.23 -8.38 10.32
N PHE A 28 4.01 -7.07 10.33
CA PHE A 28 4.02 -6.28 11.56
C PHE A 28 2.86 -6.67 12.50
N LEU A 29 1.63 -6.75 11.97
CA LEU A 29 0.44 -7.09 12.75
C LEU A 29 0.53 -8.51 13.34
N GLY A 30 1.14 -9.45 12.61
CA GLY A 30 1.41 -10.79 13.13
C GLY A 30 2.40 -10.85 14.31
N ARG A 31 3.03 -9.73 14.67
CA ARG A 31 3.90 -9.60 15.85
C ARG A 31 3.17 -9.05 17.06
N LEU A 32 2.00 -8.43 16.89
CA LEU A 32 1.25 -7.88 18.01
C LEU A 32 0.64 -9.05 18.80
N ASP A 33 0.66 -8.96 20.13
CA ASP A 33 0.09 -10.00 20.99
C ASP A 33 -1.44 -10.11 20.77
N ASP A 34 -2.00 -11.22 21.26
CA ASP A 34 -3.32 -11.77 20.90
C ASP A 34 -4.51 -11.06 21.59
N PRO A 35 -4.74 -9.77 21.32
CA PRO A 35 -6.08 -9.37 20.90
C PRO A 35 -6.18 -8.94 19.43
N PHE A 36 -5.11 -8.99 18.65
CA PHE A 36 -5.17 -8.74 17.19
C PHE A 36 -5.47 -9.99 16.36
N ALA A 37 -5.09 -11.20 16.81
CA ALA A 37 -5.31 -12.42 16.03
C ALA A 37 -6.78 -12.89 16.05
N SER A 38 -7.59 -12.37 16.98
CA SER A 38 -9.04 -12.60 17.04
C SER A 38 -9.87 -11.57 16.27
N ASP A 39 -9.29 -10.42 15.89
CA ASP A 39 -9.95 -9.41 15.06
C ASP A 39 -9.80 -9.85 13.60
N THR A 40 -10.90 -10.23 12.95
CA THR A 40 -10.96 -10.60 11.51
C THR A 40 -10.63 -9.43 10.57
N PHE A 41 -10.20 -8.29 11.12
CA PHE A 41 -9.93 -7.07 10.40
C PHE A 41 -8.54 -7.10 9.75
N ASP A 42 -8.52 -7.04 8.42
CA ASP A 42 -7.31 -6.88 7.62
C ASP A 42 -7.30 -5.51 6.92
N PRO A 43 -6.43 -4.57 7.35
CA PRO A 43 -6.30 -3.27 6.70
C PRO A 43 -6.05 -3.35 5.18
N LYS A 44 -5.42 -4.43 4.70
CA LYS A 44 -5.11 -4.59 3.27
C LYS A 44 -6.36 -4.73 2.40
N GLN A 45 -7.51 -5.05 3.00
CA GLN A 45 -8.78 -5.05 2.27
C GLN A 45 -9.08 -3.68 1.63
N GLY A 46 -8.54 -2.57 2.15
CA GLY A 46 -8.65 -1.27 1.49
C GLY A 46 -7.94 -1.18 0.13
N VAL A 47 -6.77 -1.82 0.00
CA VAL A 47 -6.04 -1.90 -1.29
C VAL A 47 -6.70 -2.92 -2.20
N GLU A 48 -7.08 -4.09 -1.66
CA GLU A 48 -7.76 -5.14 -2.43
C GLU A 48 -9.12 -4.72 -2.96
N SER A 49 -9.85 -3.87 -2.23
CA SER A 49 -11.11 -3.27 -2.70
C SER A 49 -10.89 -2.46 -3.98
N GLY A 50 -9.80 -1.68 -4.06
CA GLY A 50 -9.47 -0.92 -5.27
C GLY A 50 -9.03 -1.80 -6.45
N TRP A 51 -8.28 -2.89 -6.20
CA TRP A 51 -8.00 -3.86 -7.27
C TRP A 51 -9.25 -4.57 -7.77
N ARG A 52 -10.21 -4.87 -6.88
CA ARG A 52 -11.51 -5.42 -7.26
C ARG A 52 -12.31 -4.43 -8.11
N GLU A 53 -12.28 -3.16 -7.73
CA GLU A 53 -12.90 -2.07 -8.49
C GLU A 53 -12.36 -2.01 -9.93
N LEU A 54 -11.02 -2.05 -10.10
CA LEU A 54 -10.38 -2.13 -11.42
C LEU A 54 -10.82 -3.34 -12.24
N ALA A 55 -11.03 -4.49 -11.59
CA ALA A 55 -11.52 -5.71 -12.23
C ALA A 55 -13.06 -5.70 -12.49
N GLY A 56 -13.72 -4.55 -12.31
CA GLY A 56 -15.16 -4.39 -12.55
C GLY A 56 -16.06 -4.93 -11.42
N MET A 57 -15.49 -5.33 -10.28
CA MET A 57 -16.25 -5.68 -9.09
C MET A 57 -16.54 -4.41 -8.29
N GLY A 58 -17.82 -4.11 -8.04
CA GLY A 58 -18.19 -2.94 -7.24
C GLY A 58 -17.57 -2.93 -5.85
N ARG A 59 -17.35 -1.74 -5.29
CA ARG A 59 -16.92 -1.58 -3.90
C ARG A 59 -18.02 -2.04 -2.94
N SER A 60 -17.63 -2.55 -1.78
CA SER A 60 -18.56 -2.80 -0.66
C SER A 60 -18.56 -1.60 0.26
N ASP A 61 -19.71 -0.94 0.36
CA ASP A 61 -19.93 0.19 1.27
C ASP A 61 -19.73 -0.24 2.74
N GLU A 62 -20.14 -1.45 3.09
CA GLU A 62 -19.95 -2.00 4.44
C GLU A 62 -18.47 -2.16 4.78
N LEU A 63 -17.67 -2.68 3.85
CA LEU A 63 -16.23 -2.83 4.02
C LEU A 63 -15.55 -1.46 4.11
N ASP A 64 -15.92 -0.53 3.24
CA ASP A 64 -15.37 0.83 3.24
C ASP A 64 -15.67 1.56 4.55
N SER A 65 -16.89 1.43 5.06
CA SER A 65 -17.28 2.01 6.35
C SER A 65 -16.49 1.38 7.51
N LEU A 66 -16.39 0.04 7.53
CA LEU A 66 -15.61 -0.70 8.51
C LEU A 66 -14.13 -0.26 8.52
N LEU A 67 -13.51 -0.14 7.36
CA LEU A 67 -12.12 0.29 7.22
C LEU A 67 -11.93 1.73 7.70
N LYS A 68 -12.81 2.66 7.30
CA LYS A 68 -12.74 4.07 7.75
C LYS A 68 -12.81 4.20 9.27
N ASP A 69 -13.65 3.41 9.92
CA ASP A 69 -13.81 3.44 11.38
C ASP A 69 -12.62 2.79 12.11
N ARG A 70 -12.07 1.70 11.55
CA ARG A 70 -11.07 0.87 12.25
C ARG A 70 -9.62 1.28 11.99
N LEU A 71 -9.29 1.81 10.81
CA LEU A 71 -7.91 2.18 10.45
C LEU A 71 -7.28 3.17 11.47
N PRO A 72 -7.98 4.22 11.96
CA PRO A 72 -7.41 5.11 12.98
C PRO A 72 -7.05 4.39 14.28
N VAL A 73 -7.92 3.47 14.74
CA VAL A 73 -7.69 2.69 15.96
C VAL A 73 -6.50 1.75 15.80
N VAL A 74 -6.42 1.06 14.66
CA VAL A 74 -5.29 0.17 14.33
C VAL A 74 -3.98 0.95 14.27
N LYS A 75 -3.99 2.13 13.67
CA LYS A 75 -2.82 3.01 13.58
C LYS A 75 -2.30 3.42 14.96
N GLU A 76 -3.18 3.87 15.86
CA GLU A 76 -2.78 4.25 17.21
C GLU A 76 -2.23 3.07 18.02
N ARG A 77 -2.83 1.88 17.86
CA ARG A 77 -2.29 0.66 18.47
C ARG A 77 -0.92 0.28 17.93
N ILE A 78 -0.71 0.35 16.62
CA ILE A 78 0.61 0.13 16.00
C ILE A 78 1.64 1.06 16.61
N ARG A 79 1.32 2.36 16.74
CA ARG A 79 2.22 3.35 17.36
C ARG A 79 2.51 3.05 18.81
N ALA A 80 1.47 2.73 19.58
CA ALA A 80 1.58 2.43 21.01
C ALA A 80 2.37 1.14 21.30
N SER A 81 2.49 0.23 20.33
CA SER A 81 3.22 -1.03 20.52
C SER A 81 4.71 -0.84 20.80
N GLY A 82 5.32 0.26 20.34
CA GLY A 82 6.76 0.51 20.47
C GLY A 82 7.66 -0.50 19.74
N ARG A 83 7.09 -1.48 19.02
CA ARG A 83 7.86 -2.54 18.36
C ARG A 83 8.68 -1.97 17.18
N PRO A 84 9.85 -2.55 16.87
CA PRO A 84 10.62 -2.18 15.68
C PRO A 84 9.77 -2.24 14.41
N GLY A 85 9.80 -1.16 13.61
CA GLY A 85 9.00 -1.01 12.40
C GLY A 85 7.58 -0.44 12.62
N SER A 86 7.19 -0.11 13.85
CA SER A 86 5.88 0.48 14.16
C SER A 86 5.62 1.80 13.42
N ALA A 87 6.62 2.69 13.31
CA ALA A 87 6.49 3.93 12.57
C ALA A 87 6.21 3.69 11.07
N ALA A 88 6.93 2.74 10.45
CA ALA A 88 6.71 2.35 9.06
C ALA A 88 5.33 1.71 8.86
N ALA A 89 4.90 0.85 9.79
CA ALA A 89 3.56 0.26 9.76
C ALA A 89 2.45 1.29 9.94
N ALA A 90 2.62 2.27 10.84
CA ALA A 90 1.65 3.35 11.01
C ALA A 90 1.57 4.24 9.75
N ALA A 91 2.71 4.53 9.11
CA ALA A 91 2.74 5.24 7.84
C ALA A 91 2.07 4.44 6.71
N ALA A 92 2.17 3.12 6.71
CA ALA A 92 1.46 2.27 5.75
C ALA A 92 -0.07 2.34 5.94
N ILE A 93 -0.58 2.51 7.16
CA ILE A 93 -2.01 2.78 7.39
C ILE A 93 -2.41 4.14 6.81
N ASP A 94 -1.54 5.15 6.88
CA ASP A 94 -1.80 6.45 6.25
C ASP A 94 -1.93 6.34 4.73
N VAL A 95 -1.11 5.51 4.09
CA VAL A 95 -1.21 5.21 2.66
C VAL A 95 -2.58 4.61 2.31
N ILE A 96 -3.06 3.62 3.07
CA ILE A 96 -4.39 3.01 2.85
C ILE A 96 -5.50 4.04 3.07
N THR A 97 -5.38 4.85 4.12
CA THR A 97 -6.36 5.91 4.41
C THR A 97 -6.44 6.92 3.27
N ALA A 98 -5.30 7.36 2.73
CA ALA A 98 -5.24 8.28 1.60
C ALA A 98 -5.83 7.66 0.33
N LEU A 99 -5.53 6.40 0.04
CA LEU A 99 -6.10 5.66 -1.08
C LEU A 99 -7.64 5.56 -0.98
N MET A 100 -8.16 5.35 0.22
CA MET A 100 -9.59 5.21 0.48
C MET A 100 -10.33 6.55 0.61
N THR A 101 -9.61 7.66 0.68
CA THR A 101 -10.23 8.98 0.79
C THR A 101 -10.91 9.30 -0.54
N ASN A 102 -12.19 9.66 -0.47
CA ASN A 102 -12.96 10.17 -1.61
C ASN A 102 -12.49 11.59 -1.96
N VAL A 103 -11.26 11.70 -2.47
CA VAL A 103 -10.82 12.89 -3.20
C VAL A 103 -11.47 12.80 -4.57
N HIS A 104 -12.14 13.87 -5.02
CA HIS A 104 -12.74 13.95 -6.35
C HIS A 104 -11.68 14.04 -7.48
N ASP A 105 -10.41 14.24 -7.11
CA ASP A 105 -9.27 14.31 -8.00
C ASP A 105 -8.29 13.14 -7.74
N ASP A 106 -8.14 12.27 -8.74
CA ASP A 106 -7.21 11.15 -8.68
C ASP A 106 -5.74 11.59 -8.71
N ALA A 107 -5.42 12.75 -9.30
CA ALA A 107 -4.06 13.28 -9.32
C ALA A 107 -3.61 13.70 -7.92
N GLU A 108 -4.47 14.38 -7.16
CA GLU A 108 -4.23 14.71 -5.76
C GLU A 108 -4.07 13.44 -4.90
N ARG A 109 -4.94 12.44 -5.12
CA ARG A 109 -4.84 11.13 -4.46
C ARG A 109 -3.49 10.48 -4.74
N CYS A 110 -3.09 10.42 -6.01
CA CYS A 110 -1.82 9.84 -6.43
C CYS A 110 -0.62 10.54 -5.79
N SER A 111 -0.61 11.87 -5.79
CA SER A 111 0.45 12.66 -5.13
C SER A 111 0.52 12.38 -3.63
N SER A 112 -0.63 12.30 -2.95
CA SER A 112 -0.72 11.99 -1.53
C SER A 112 -0.21 10.57 -1.22
N VAL A 113 -0.68 9.58 -1.96
CA VAL A 113 -0.26 8.17 -1.81
C VAL A 113 1.24 8.00 -2.07
N ALA A 114 1.77 8.61 -3.14
CA ALA A 114 3.19 8.57 -3.47
C ALA A 114 4.06 9.20 -2.36
N GLY A 115 3.67 10.37 -1.84
CA GLY A 115 4.37 11.03 -0.74
C GLY A 115 4.32 10.24 0.57
N LEU A 116 3.18 9.63 0.89
CA LEU A 116 3.04 8.78 2.08
C LEU A 116 3.81 7.47 1.94
N ALA A 117 3.91 6.89 0.74
CA ALA A 117 4.75 5.73 0.47
C ALA A 117 6.23 6.04 0.70
N LEU A 118 6.70 7.23 0.28
CA LEU A 118 8.05 7.69 0.62
C LEU A 118 8.26 7.84 2.13
N ARG A 119 7.24 8.26 2.87
CA ARG A 119 7.31 8.28 4.34
C ARG A 119 7.51 6.88 4.91
N VAL A 120 6.84 5.86 4.38
CA VAL A 120 7.08 4.45 4.77
C VAL A 120 8.55 4.09 4.55
N ALA A 121 9.11 4.44 3.39
CA ALA A 121 10.51 4.19 3.07
C ALA A 121 11.48 4.89 4.06
N ILE A 122 11.22 6.16 4.38
CA ILE A 122 12.01 6.92 5.39
C ILE A 122 11.98 6.22 6.76
N GLU A 123 10.82 5.72 7.19
CA GLU A 123 10.72 5.03 8.47
C GLU A 123 11.39 3.65 8.45
N MET A 124 11.47 2.97 7.30
CA MET A 124 12.26 1.75 7.14
C MET A 124 13.77 2.04 7.25
N ASP A 125 14.25 3.14 6.65
CA ASP A 125 15.64 3.61 6.80
C ASP A 125 15.96 3.94 8.27
N ARG A 126 15.07 4.66 8.96
CA ARG A 126 15.22 4.99 10.39
C ARG A 126 15.22 3.77 11.29
N ALA A 127 14.47 2.73 10.93
CA ALA A 127 14.46 1.46 11.63
C ALA A 127 15.72 0.60 11.34
N ALA A 128 16.65 1.09 10.52
CA ALA A 128 17.82 0.36 10.05
C ALA A 128 17.44 -1.02 9.44
N ALA A 129 16.32 -1.08 8.72
CA ALA A 129 15.87 -2.31 8.09
C ALA A 129 16.81 -2.72 6.96
N ASP A 130 17.19 -4.00 6.91
CA ASP A 130 18.07 -4.56 5.88
C ASP A 130 17.64 -4.15 4.47
N LEU A 131 18.55 -3.50 3.74
CA LEU A 131 18.28 -3.00 2.41
C LEU A 131 18.02 -4.15 1.41
N PRO A 132 17.24 -3.90 0.35
CA PRO A 132 17.23 -4.76 -0.82
C PRO A 132 18.66 -4.84 -1.42
N ALA A 133 18.99 -5.94 -2.09
CA ALA A 133 20.27 -6.07 -2.78
C ALA A 133 20.52 -4.85 -3.68
N GLU A 134 21.73 -4.27 -3.63
CA GLU A 134 22.13 -3.10 -4.43
C GLU A 134 21.40 -1.78 -4.06
N GLY A 135 20.69 -1.75 -2.92
CA GLY A 135 20.06 -0.54 -2.38
C GLY A 135 21.04 0.39 -1.66
N LEU A 136 20.91 1.70 -1.90
CA LEU A 136 21.59 2.74 -1.12
C LEU A 136 20.79 3.13 0.14
N SER A 137 19.46 3.08 0.03
CA SER A 137 18.49 3.34 1.10
C SER A 137 17.10 2.85 0.65
N TRP A 138 16.16 2.72 1.58
CA TRP A 138 14.75 2.46 1.28
C TRP A 138 14.14 3.60 0.48
N VAL A 139 14.48 4.86 0.77
CA VAL A 139 14.02 6.01 -0.04
C VAL A 139 14.45 5.86 -1.49
N ALA A 140 15.72 5.52 -1.75
CA ALA A 140 16.22 5.34 -3.11
C ALA A 140 15.58 4.13 -3.82
N PHE A 141 15.25 3.07 -3.07
CA PHE A 141 14.51 1.93 -3.59
C PHE A 141 13.07 2.31 -3.98
N GLU A 142 12.38 3.06 -3.13
CA GLU A 142 10.99 3.44 -3.36
C GLU A 142 10.85 4.44 -4.51
N LEU A 143 11.72 5.45 -4.60
CA LEU A 143 11.73 6.38 -5.73
C LEU A 143 11.92 5.67 -7.08
N ARG A 144 12.85 4.69 -7.14
CA ARG A 144 13.04 3.86 -8.34
C ARG A 144 11.80 3.03 -8.67
N GLY A 145 11.17 2.44 -7.66
CA GLY A 145 9.94 1.68 -7.84
C GLY A 145 8.77 2.52 -8.34
N GLN A 146 8.58 3.72 -7.78
CA GLN A 146 7.55 4.65 -8.22
C GLN A 146 7.80 5.14 -9.65
N ALA A 147 9.06 5.44 -10.01
CA ALA A 147 9.43 5.81 -11.37
C ALA A 147 9.12 4.68 -12.37
N ALA A 148 9.49 3.43 -12.06
CA ALA A 148 9.20 2.28 -12.91
C ALA A 148 7.69 2.06 -13.11
N LEU A 149 6.90 2.18 -12.03
CA LEU A 149 5.43 2.11 -12.13
C LEU A 149 4.86 3.26 -12.96
N PHE A 150 5.38 4.47 -12.79
CA PHE A 150 4.96 5.63 -13.57
C PHE A 150 5.23 5.42 -15.07
N ASP A 151 6.43 4.99 -15.43
CA ASP A 151 6.80 4.69 -16.83
C ASP A 151 5.90 3.60 -17.41
N LEU A 152 5.62 2.53 -16.65
CA LEU A 152 4.72 1.45 -17.05
C LEU A 152 3.29 1.95 -17.31
N VAL A 153 2.68 2.67 -16.36
CA VAL A 153 1.28 3.12 -16.45
C VAL A 153 1.09 4.24 -17.47
N THR A 154 2.03 5.17 -17.57
CA THR A 154 1.94 6.27 -18.54
C THR A 154 2.33 5.84 -19.95
N GLY A 155 3.16 4.80 -20.10
CA GLY A 155 3.50 4.18 -21.38
C GLY A 155 2.34 3.41 -22.02
N ALA A 156 1.29 3.07 -21.27
CA ALA A 156 0.12 2.38 -21.79
C ALA A 156 -0.70 3.27 -22.74
N ALA A 157 -0.90 2.81 -23.98
CA ALA A 157 -1.72 3.48 -24.97
C ALA A 157 -3.19 3.09 -24.82
N GLY A 158 -4.08 4.08 -24.64
CA GLY A 158 -5.53 3.87 -24.56
C GLY A 158 -6.04 3.52 -23.16
N ASP A 159 -7.15 2.79 -23.10
CA ASP A 159 -7.75 2.25 -21.88
C ASP A 159 -6.96 1.02 -21.39
N PHE A 160 -7.07 0.71 -20.10
CA PHE A 160 -6.38 -0.42 -19.48
C PHE A 160 -7.10 -1.75 -19.75
N SER A 161 -6.38 -2.73 -20.29
CA SER A 161 -6.84 -4.12 -20.38
C SER A 161 -6.64 -4.84 -19.05
N ASP A 162 -7.40 -5.93 -18.83
CA ASP A 162 -7.22 -6.79 -17.65
C ASP A 162 -5.78 -7.32 -17.54
N GLU A 163 -5.18 -7.72 -18.67
CA GLU A 163 -3.79 -8.17 -18.75
C GLU A 163 -2.81 -7.09 -18.28
N PHE A 164 -3.06 -5.83 -18.66
CA PHE A 164 -2.23 -4.71 -18.22
C PHE A 164 -2.38 -4.43 -16.72
N ILE A 165 -3.60 -4.51 -16.18
CA ILE A 165 -3.85 -4.36 -14.74
C ILE A 165 -3.13 -5.46 -13.95
N ASP A 166 -3.14 -6.71 -14.44
CA ASP A 166 -2.41 -7.82 -13.84
C ASP A 166 -0.89 -7.64 -13.91
N GLU A 167 -0.35 -7.08 -15.01
CA GLU A 167 1.06 -6.71 -15.14
C GLU A 167 1.46 -5.66 -14.08
N VAL A 168 0.71 -4.57 -13.97
CA VAL A 168 0.97 -3.51 -12.97
C VAL A 168 0.91 -4.07 -11.55
N ARG A 169 -0.08 -4.92 -11.26
CA ARG A 169 -0.22 -5.58 -9.95
C ARG A 169 0.97 -6.50 -9.67
N THR A 170 1.46 -7.22 -10.66
CA THR A 170 2.63 -8.10 -10.55
C THR A 170 3.89 -7.29 -10.25
N GLU A 171 4.13 -6.22 -10.99
CA GLU A 171 5.29 -5.33 -10.79
C GLU A 171 5.27 -4.69 -9.39
N ALA A 172 4.10 -4.20 -8.96
CA ALA A 172 3.91 -3.73 -7.59
C ALA A 172 4.21 -4.82 -6.55
N GLY A 173 3.77 -6.06 -6.81
CA GLY A 173 4.01 -7.22 -5.95
C GLY A 173 5.48 -7.59 -5.77
N VAL A 174 6.32 -7.42 -6.80
CA VAL A 174 7.77 -7.64 -6.70
C VAL A 174 8.36 -6.70 -5.64
N GLY A 175 8.00 -5.41 -5.68
CA GLY A 175 8.41 -4.43 -4.67
C GLY A 175 7.89 -4.74 -3.26
N SER A 176 6.64 -5.21 -3.15
CA SER A 176 6.04 -5.64 -1.88
C SER A 176 6.86 -6.70 -1.15
N MET A 177 7.47 -7.63 -1.89
CA MET A 177 8.27 -8.70 -1.28
C MET A 177 9.51 -8.17 -0.56
N ALA A 178 10.13 -7.10 -1.07
CA ALA A 178 11.25 -6.45 -0.38
C ALA A 178 10.81 -5.89 0.98
N TYR A 179 9.73 -5.11 1.02
CA TYR A 179 9.18 -4.55 2.27
C TYR A 179 8.80 -5.63 3.28
N ARG A 180 8.13 -6.70 2.84
CA ARG A 180 7.78 -7.84 3.70
C ARG A 180 9.00 -8.51 4.31
N ASN A 181 10.00 -8.79 3.49
CA ASN A 181 11.21 -9.49 3.92
C ASN A 181 12.03 -8.64 4.89
N ALA A 182 12.17 -7.34 4.61
CA ALA A 182 12.86 -6.42 5.48
C ALA A 182 12.14 -6.25 6.82
N MET A 183 10.81 -6.07 6.80
CA MET A 183 10.00 -6.02 8.01
C MET A 183 10.24 -7.29 8.83
N ARG A 184 10.20 -8.49 8.22
CA ARG A 184 10.42 -9.78 8.90
C ARG A 184 11.78 -9.88 9.60
N ARG A 185 12.83 -9.27 9.03
CA ARG A 185 14.19 -9.29 9.59
C ARG A 185 14.41 -8.27 10.71
N LEU A 186 13.54 -7.27 10.86
CA LEU A 186 13.59 -6.38 12.02
C LEU A 186 13.43 -7.18 13.33
N PRO A 187 14.13 -6.80 14.41
CA PRO A 187 14.07 -7.51 15.68
C PRO A 187 12.63 -7.63 16.22
N VAL A 188 12.28 -8.81 16.73
CA VAL A 188 11.04 -9.00 17.49
C VAL A 188 11.44 -8.84 18.96
N GLN A 189 11.11 -7.69 19.55
CA GLN A 189 11.18 -7.48 20.99
C GLN A 189 9.83 -7.81 21.61
#